data_AF-A0A2N1KKC2-F1
#
_entry.id   AF-A0A2N1KKC2-F1
#
_cell.length_a   1.000
_cell.length_b   1.000
_cell.length_c   1.000
_cell.angle_alpha   90.00
_cell.angle_beta   90.00
_cell.angle_gamma   90.00
#
_symmetry.space_group_name_H-M   'P 1'
#
loop_
_entity.id
_entity.type
_entity.pdbx_description
1 polymer ?
#
loop_
_entity_poly.entity_id
_entity_poly.type
_entity_poly.pdbx_seq_one_letter_code
_entity_poly.pdbx_strand_id
1 'polypeptide(L)'
;MDLKIEKNQQYVLIDIPQATIDTEASQALSKSVASLWKEGYTNIVIDLAQVQNIEQDGFSVLRKANELCLRDGGLFVLVTKDDELTEELDGAKIRDLTILPTVEEAVDAVFMNELEGEFREEEDDEYDYGGSADEEGSSSSKDEEY
;
A
#
# COMPACT_ATOMS: atom_id res chain seq x y z
N MET A 1 7.03 8.97 23.18
CA MET A 1 7.44 9.56 21.91
C MET A 1 6.27 10.23 21.20
N ASP A 2 6.51 11.41 20.60
CA ASP A 2 5.52 12.18 19.85
C ASP A 2 5.83 12.14 18.34
N LEU A 3 5.04 11.35 17.62
CA LEU A 3 4.98 11.38 16.15
C LEU A 3 4.09 12.54 15.71
N LYS A 4 4.44 13.24 14.63
CA LYS A 4 3.51 14.19 14.03
C LYS A 4 2.71 13.46 12.97
N ILE A 5 1.39 13.51 13.10
CA ILE A 5 0.47 12.78 12.21
C ILE A 5 -0.51 13.79 11.63
N GLU A 6 -0.45 13.95 10.32
CA GLU A 6 -1.35 14.80 9.55
C GLU A 6 -2.26 13.91 8.70
N LYS A 7 -3.56 13.97 8.99
CA LYS A 7 -4.57 13.18 8.29
C LYS A 7 -5.18 14.02 7.17
N ASN A 8 -5.06 13.54 5.94
CA ASN A 8 -5.74 14.08 4.77
C ASN A 8 -6.88 13.15 4.36
N GLN A 9 -7.63 13.50 3.31
CA GLN A 9 -8.75 12.66 2.87
C GLN A 9 -8.27 11.32 2.30
N GLN A 10 -7.19 11.33 1.52
CA GLN A 10 -6.71 10.15 0.79
C GLN A 10 -5.49 9.49 1.41
N TYR A 11 -4.77 10.15 2.31
CA TYR A 11 -3.56 9.60 2.94
C TYR A 11 -3.32 10.19 4.32
N VAL A 12 -2.36 9.58 5.02
CA VAL A 12 -1.81 10.11 6.26
C VAL A 12 -0.33 10.37 6.08
N LEU A 13 0.13 11.57 6.46
CA LEU A 13 1.54 11.90 6.56
C LEU A 13 1.99 11.73 8.02
N ILE A 14 3.07 10.99 8.22
CA ILE A 14 3.69 10.77 9.52
C ILE A 14 5.12 11.30 9.48
N ASP A 15 5.42 12.35 10.23
CA ASP A 15 6.80 12.80 10.40
C ASP A 15 7.45 12.07 11.57
N ILE A 16 8.70 11.67 11.37
CA ILE A 16 9.58 11.14 12.42
C ILE A 16 10.56 12.24 12.83
N PRO A 17 10.30 13.04 13.88
CA PRO A 17 11.11 14.21 14.22
C PRO A 17 12.39 13.85 15.02
N GLN A 18 13.10 12.80 14.62
CA GLN A 18 14.30 12.33 15.32
C GLN A 18 15.26 11.57 14.41
N ALA A 19 16.53 11.53 14.82
CA ALA A 19 17.63 10.93 14.06
C ALA A 19 17.60 9.40 13.98
N THR A 20 16.95 8.72 14.92
CA THR A 20 16.96 7.25 14.98
C THR A 20 15.57 6.71 15.21
N ILE A 21 15.14 5.73 14.44
CA ILE A 21 13.95 4.91 14.77
C ILE A 21 14.40 3.80 15.72
N ASP A 22 14.34 4.08 17.02
CA ASP A 22 14.67 3.13 18.09
C ASP A 22 13.48 2.24 18.48
N THR A 23 13.63 1.39 19.49
CA THR A 23 12.54 0.55 20.00
C THR A 23 11.31 1.36 20.45
N GLU A 24 11.47 2.52 21.09
CA GLU A 24 10.31 3.33 21.53
C GLU A 24 9.56 3.91 20.33
N ALA A 25 10.30 4.41 19.34
CA ALA A 25 9.79 4.90 18.08
C ALA A 25 9.06 3.84 17.27
N SER A 26 9.65 2.66 17.21
CA SER A 26 9.07 1.50 16.53
C SER A 26 7.72 1.13 17.15
N GLN A 27 7.65 1.11 18.48
CA GLN A 27 6.39 0.84 19.19
C GLN A 27 5.34 1.93 18.97
N ALA A 28 5.76 3.20 18.97
CA ALA A 28 4.87 4.33 18.71
C ALA A 28 4.33 4.27 17.27
N LEU A 29 5.19 4.06 16.29
CA LEU A 29 4.83 3.96 14.88
C LEU A 29 3.90 2.78 14.62
N SER A 30 4.19 1.62 15.20
CA SER A 30 3.35 0.43 15.11
C SER A 30 1.93 0.68 15.63
N LYS A 31 1.80 1.34 16.79
CA LYS A 31 0.49 1.70 17.36
C LYS A 31 -0.25 2.69 16.48
N SER A 32 0.45 3.71 15.96
CA SER A 32 -0.12 4.71 15.06
C SER A 32 -0.64 4.07 13.78
N VAL A 33 0.17 3.28 13.08
CA VAL A 33 -0.23 2.54 11.87
C VAL A 33 -1.44 1.65 12.15
N ALA A 34 -1.44 0.90 13.25
CA ALA A 34 -2.58 0.05 13.61
C ALA A 34 -3.86 0.85 13.92
N SER A 35 -3.75 2.07 14.46
CA SER A 35 -4.89 2.97 14.68
C SER A 35 -5.41 3.51 13.36
N LEU A 36 -4.52 4.03 12.51
CA LEU A 36 -4.87 4.60 11.21
C LEU A 36 -5.54 3.56 10.30
N TRP A 37 -5.02 2.34 10.30
CA TRP A 37 -5.60 1.23 9.57
C TRP A 37 -7.04 0.92 10.03
N LYS A 38 -7.30 0.91 11.35
CA LYS A 38 -8.66 0.73 11.89
C LYS A 38 -9.60 1.89 11.56
N GLU A 39 -9.05 3.08 11.33
CA GLU A 39 -9.80 4.25 10.87
C GLU A 39 -10.08 4.21 9.36
N GLY A 40 -9.51 3.24 8.62
CA GLY A 40 -9.75 3.05 7.19
C GLY A 40 -8.69 3.66 6.28
N TYR A 41 -7.59 4.20 6.83
CA TYR A 41 -6.50 4.71 6.00
C TYR A 41 -5.69 3.57 5.40
N THR A 42 -5.67 3.52 4.07
CA THR A 42 -4.90 2.54 3.28
C THR A 42 -3.63 3.15 2.71
N ASN A 43 -3.58 4.46 2.51
CA ASN A 43 -2.38 5.18 2.05
C ASN A 43 -1.65 5.88 3.20
N ILE A 44 -0.34 5.62 3.32
CA ILE A 44 0.50 6.18 4.37
C ILE A 44 1.82 6.67 3.76
N VAL A 45 2.18 7.91 4.08
CA VAL A 45 3.48 8.51 3.78
C VAL A 45 4.22 8.71 5.09
N ILE A 46 5.47 8.24 5.18
CA ILE A 46 6.35 8.51 6.32
C ILE A 46 7.49 9.41 5.88
N ASP A 47 7.58 10.60 6.47
CA ASP A 47 8.71 11.52 6.26
C ASP A 47 9.87 11.16 7.20
N LEU A 48 10.96 10.69 6.59
CA LEU A 48 12.21 10.31 7.22
C LEU A 48 13.29 11.40 7.06
N ALA A 49 12.94 12.64 6.67
CA ALA A 49 13.91 13.71 6.44
C ALA A 49 14.81 14.04 7.64
N GLN A 50 14.43 13.66 8.86
CA GLN A 50 15.25 13.81 10.07
C GLN A 50 15.91 12.51 10.53
N VAL A 51 15.55 11.37 9.94
CA VAL A 51 16.05 10.04 10.31
C VAL A 51 17.35 9.75 9.58
N GLN A 52 18.31 9.21 10.31
CA GLN A 52 19.63 8.78 9.82
C GLN A 52 19.85 7.28 10.04
N ASN A 53 19.17 6.68 11.02
CA ASN A 53 19.36 5.28 11.39
C ASN A 53 18.02 4.62 11.75
N ILE A 54 17.85 3.35 11.39
CA ILE A 54 16.68 2.56 11.74
C ILE A 54 17.14 1.29 12.47
N GLU A 55 16.61 1.02 13.66
CA GLU A 55 16.91 -0.23 14.36
C GLU A 55 16.07 -1.40 13.81
N GLN A 56 16.44 -2.64 14.16
CA GLN A 56 15.77 -3.85 13.62
C GLN A 56 14.25 -3.88 13.86
N ASP A 57 13.79 -3.37 15.00
CA ASP A 57 12.37 -3.26 15.31
C ASP A 57 11.67 -2.27 14.34
N GLY A 58 12.38 -1.21 13.93
CA GLY A 58 11.89 -0.22 12.98
C GLY A 58 11.62 -0.83 11.61
N PHE A 59 12.58 -1.59 11.06
CA PHE A 59 12.39 -2.31 9.79
C PHE A 59 11.21 -3.29 9.84
N SER A 60 11.02 -3.94 11.00
CA SER A 60 9.90 -4.87 11.19
C SER A 60 8.55 -4.15 11.14
N VAL A 61 8.47 -2.95 11.71
CA VAL A 61 7.27 -2.10 11.67
C VAL A 61 7.02 -1.56 10.26
N LEU A 62 8.05 -1.04 9.58
CA LEU A 62 7.95 -0.56 8.20
C LEU A 62 7.47 -1.65 7.25
N ARG A 63 8.03 -2.86 7.36
CA ARG A 63 7.59 -4.01 6.58
C ARG A 63 6.11 -4.33 6.81
N LYS A 64 5.66 -4.28 8.06
CA LYS A 64 4.26 -4.60 8.37
C LYS A 64 3.29 -3.52 7.91
N ALA A 65 3.67 -2.25 8.03
CA ALA A 65 2.89 -1.13 7.52
C ALA A 65 2.71 -1.24 6.00
N ASN A 66 3.81 -1.48 5.28
CA ASN A 66 3.80 -1.68 3.83
C ASN A 66 2.89 -2.85 3.40
N GLU A 67 2.98 -3.99 4.09
CA GLU A 67 2.11 -5.14 3.82
C GLU A 67 0.61 -4.81 4.00
N LEU A 68 0.26 -4.01 5.02
CA LEU A 68 -1.12 -3.63 5.28
C LEU A 68 -1.67 -2.71 4.18
N CYS A 69 -0.90 -1.70 3.77
CA CYS A 69 -1.28 -0.78 2.70
C CYS A 69 -1.51 -1.56 1.39
N LEU A 70 -0.53 -2.36 0.97
CA LEU A 70 -0.61 -3.12 -0.28
C LEU A 70 -1.75 -4.14 -0.30
N ARG A 71 -2.03 -4.80 0.84
CA ARG A 71 -3.12 -5.78 0.94
C ARG A 71 -4.48 -5.13 0.68
N ASP A 72 -4.65 -3.89 1.12
CA ASP A 72 -5.92 -3.17 1.07
C ASP A 72 -5.95 -2.15 -0.08
N GLY A 73 -5.14 -2.36 -1.12
CA GLY A 73 -5.13 -1.57 -2.36
C GLY A 73 -4.49 -0.19 -2.25
N GLY A 74 -3.97 0.18 -1.08
CA GLY A 74 -3.30 1.45 -0.86
C GLY A 74 -1.79 1.42 -1.10
N LEU A 75 -1.18 2.57 -0.90
CA LEU A 75 0.23 2.82 -1.12
C LEU A 75 0.94 3.20 0.19
N PHE A 76 2.11 2.60 0.41
CA PHE A 76 3.01 2.97 1.49
C PHE A 76 4.27 3.59 0.90
N VAL A 77 4.58 4.83 1.30
CA VAL A 77 5.73 5.59 0.79
C VAL A 77 6.62 6.04 1.93
N LEU A 78 7.93 5.81 1.77
CA LEU A 78 8.96 6.40 2.61
C LEU A 78 9.58 7.60 1.89
N VAL A 79 9.74 8.70 2.61
CA VAL A 79 10.35 9.92 2.06
C VAL A 79 11.72 10.14 2.68
N THR A 80 12.77 10.12 1.86
CA THR A 80 14.12 10.48 2.30
C THR A 80 14.98 10.96 1.13
N LYS A 81 15.88 11.90 1.39
CA LYS A 81 16.95 12.33 0.47
C LYS A 81 18.32 11.77 0.86
N ASP A 82 18.36 10.95 1.89
CA ASP A 82 19.58 10.33 2.39
C ASP A 82 19.85 9.06 1.58
N ASP A 83 20.92 9.09 0.79
CA ASP A 83 21.33 7.98 -0.07
C ASP A 83 21.73 6.74 0.76
N GLU A 84 22.39 6.92 1.91
CA GLU A 84 22.80 5.82 2.78
C GLU A 84 21.58 5.14 3.39
N LEU A 85 20.60 5.92 3.85
CA LEU A 85 19.34 5.39 4.38
C LEU A 85 18.53 4.68 3.28
N THR A 86 18.55 5.22 2.06
CA THR A 86 17.86 4.60 0.91
C THR A 86 18.45 3.23 0.61
N GLU A 87 19.78 3.11 0.56
CA GLU A 87 20.47 1.82 0.38
C GLU A 87 20.14 0.82 1.51
N GLU A 88 20.05 1.30 2.76
CA GLU A 88 19.69 0.47 3.91
C GLU A 88 18.24 -0.08 3.80
N LEU A 89 17.30 0.79 3.41
CA LEU A 89 15.90 0.44 3.19
C LEU A 89 15.72 -0.56 2.05
N ASP A 90 16.42 -0.38 0.92
CA ASP A 90 16.43 -1.33 -0.19
C ASP A 90 17.02 -2.69 0.25
N GLY A 91 18.06 -2.66 1.08
CA GLY A 91 18.67 -3.85 1.68
C GLY A 91 17.77 -4.62 2.65
N ALA A 92 16.74 -3.98 3.20
CA ALA A 92 15.88 -4.53 4.25
C ALA A 92 14.89 -5.62 3.75
N LYS A 93 14.89 -5.93 2.45
CA LYS A 93 14.03 -6.94 1.80
C LYS A 93 12.55 -6.72 2.10
N ILE A 94 12.11 -5.46 2.07
CA ILE A 94 10.70 -5.10 2.13
C ILE A 94 10.15 -5.18 0.71
N ARG A 95 9.08 -5.94 0.52
CA ARG A 95 8.50 -6.20 -0.81
C ARG A 95 7.84 -4.94 -1.35
N ASP A 96 8.07 -4.59 -2.61
CA ASP A 96 7.40 -3.47 -3.31
C ASP A 96 7.49 -2.12 -2.56
N LEU A 97 8.60 -1.89 -1.86
CA LEU A 97 8.80 -0.68 -1.08
C LEU A 97 8.95 0.52 -2.02
N THR A 98 8.17 1.57 -1.79
CA THR A 98 8.27 2.83 -2.53
C THR A 98 9.03 3.85 -1.69
N ILE A 99 10.17 4.34 -2.21
CA ILE A 99 10.98 5.39 -1.59
C ILE A 99 11.06 6.57 -2.55
N LEU A 100 10.72 7.77 -2.08
CA LEU A 100 10.74 8.99 -2.89
C LEU A 100 11.50 10.12 -2.17
N PRO A 101 12.11 11.07 -2.91
CA PRO A 101 12.94 12.09 -2.29
C PRO A 101 12.15 13.23 -1.64
N THR A 102 10.87 13.42 -1.97
CA THR A 102 10.05 14.49 -1.41
C THR A 102 8.65 14.04 -1.02
N VAL A 103 8.06 14.74 -0.04
CA VAL A 103 6.66 14.55 0.35
C VAL A 103 5.73 14.89 -0.82
N GLU A 104 6.09 15.87 -1.66
CA GLU A 104 5.31 16.23 -2.85
C GLU A 104 5.19 15.06 -3.83
N GLU A 105 6.30 14.41 -4.18
CA GLU A 105 6.27 13.22 -5.05
C GLU A 105 5.55 12.03 -4.40
N ALA A 106 5.68 11.87 -3.07
CA ALA A 106 4.95 10.83 -2.35
C ALA A 106 3.43 11.03 -2.40
N VAL A 107 3.01 12.28 -2.29
CA VAL A 107 1.60 12.66 -2.40
C VAL A 107 1.12 12.46 -3.84
N ASP A 108 1.89 12.86 -4.84
CA ASP A 108 1.57 12.61 -6.25
C ASP A 108 1.44 11.11 -6.53
N ALA A 109 2.34 10.28 -6.00
CA ALA A 109 2.28 8.83 -6.14
C ALA A 109 1.03 8.23 -5.51
N VAL A 110 0.60 8.72 -4.34
CA VAL A 110 -0.68 8.34 -3.74
C VAL A 110 -1.83 8.69 -4.66
N PHE A 111 -1.90 9.92 -5.17
CA PHE A 111 -3.00 10.32 -6.07
C PHE A 111 -3.05 9.46 -7.33
N MET A 112 -1.89 9.11 -7.90
CA MET A 112 -1.83 8.19 -9.04
C MET A 112 -2.31 6.78 -8.68
N ASN A 113 -1.96 6.26 -7.51
CA ASN A 113 -2.45 4.95 -7.03
C ASN A 113 -3.97 4.94 -6.88
N GLU A 114 -4.56 6.01 -6.32
CA GLU A 114 -6.00 6.14 -6.17
C GLU A 114 -6.71 6.18 -7.53
N LEU A 115 -6.20 6.99 -8.47
CA LEU A 115 -6.73 7.06 -9.83
C LEU A 115 -6.67 5.70 -10.52
N GLU A 116 -5.55 4.98 -10.44
CA GLU A 116 -5.42 3.63 -10.99
C GLU A 116 -6.37 2.63 -10.32
N GLY A 117 -6.64 2.79 -9.02
CA GLY A 117 -7.62 2.00 -8.28
C GLY A 117 -9.03 2.19 -8.82
N GLU A 118 -9.47 3.44 -9.02
CA GLU A 118 -10.78 3.77 -9.57
C GLU A 118 -11.01 3.13 -10.95
N PHE A 119 -10.04 3.22 -11.86
CA PHE A 119 -10.16 2.61 -13.20
C PHE A 119 -10.23 1.08 -13.17
N ARG A 120 -9.53 0.41 -12.24
CA ARG A 120 -9.59 -1.06 -12.12
C ARG A 120 -10.94 -1.54 -11.60
N GLU A 121 -11.56 -0.77 -10.71
CA GLU A 121 -12.92 -1.08 -10.21
C GLU A 121 -13.98 -0.90 -11.30
N GLU A 122 -13.82 0.11 -12.18
CA GLU A 122 -14.75 0.35 -13.30
C GLU A 122 -14.67 -0.74 -14.40
N GLU A 123 -13.48 -1.29 -14.68
CA GLU A 123 -13.31 -2.33 -15.71
C GLU A 123 -13.92 -3.69 -15.33
N ASP A 124 -14.00 -4.04 -14.05
CA ASP A 124 -14.59 -5.31 -13.59
C ASP A 124 -16.14 -5.31 -13.70
N ASP A 125 -16.78 -4.14 -13.78
CA ASP A 125 -18.25 -4.00 -13.88
C ASP A 125 -18.78 -4.00 -15.33
N GLU A 126 -17.93 -3.85 -16.36
CA GLU A 126 -18.36 -3.69 -17.76
C GLU A 126 -18.48 -5.01 -18.56
N TYR A 127 -18.07 -6.16 -18.02
CA TYR A 127 -18.03 -7.45 -18.76
C TYR A 127 -19.08 -8.51 -18.36
N ASP A 128 -20.21 -8.15 -17.74
CA ASP A 128 -21.35 -9.05 -17.48
C ASP A 128 -22.58 -8.75 -18.38
N TYR A 129 -22.37 -8.59 -19.69
CA TYR A 129 -23.49 -8.61 -20.65
C TYR A 129 -23.12 -9.33 -21.94
N GLY A 130 -23.51 -10.61 -22.06
CA GLY A 130 -23.59 -11.29 -23.36
C GLY A 130 -23.22 -12.77 -23.35
N GLY A 131 -23.94 -13.59 -22.58
CA GLY A 131 -23.74 -15.05 -22.58
C GLY A 131 -25.01 -15.88 -22.40
N SER A 132 -26.20 -15.34 -22.69
CA SER A 132 -27.42 -16.15 -22.83
C SER A 132 -27.79 -16.23 -24.30
N ALA A 133 -27.58 -17.40 -24.89
CA ALA A 133 -28.25 -17.82 -26.11
C ALA A 133 -28.65 -19.28 -25.93
N ASP A 134 -29.84 -19.46 -25.38
CA ASP A 134 -30.62 -20.67 -25.47
C ASP A 134 -31.00 -20.88 -26.96
N GLU A 135 -30.66 -22.02 -27.55
CA GLU A 135 -31.46 -22.55 -28.65
C GLU A 135 -31.53 -24.08 -28.57
N GLU A 136 -32.58 -24.51 -27.88
CA GLU A 136 -33.21 -25.83 -27.98
C GLU A 136 -33.54 -26.16 -29.44
N GLY A 137 -33.08 -27.32 -29.92
CA GLY A 137 -33.31 -27.80 -31.29
C GLY A 137 -33.17 -29.32 -31.41
N SER A 138 -34.17 -30.03 -30.90
CA SER A 138 -34.44 -31.48 -31.02
C SER A 138 -34.22 -32.09 -32.42
N SER A 139 -33.67 -33.31 -32.49
CA SER A 139 -34.29 -34.44 -33.23
C SER A 139 -33.44 -35.72 -33.20
N SER A 140 -34.02 -36.75 -32.60
CA SER A 140 -33.58 -38.15 -32.50
C SER A 140 -33.58 -38.91 -33.83
N SER A 141 -32.66 -39.89 -33.98
CA SER A 141 -32.85 -41.24 -34.57
C SER A 141 -31.47 -41.91 -34.74
N LYS A 142 -31.22 -43.20 -34.58
CA LYS A 142 -31.88 -44.37 -33.98
C LYS A 142 -30.86 -45.52 -34.17
N ASP A 143 -30.78 -46.43 -33.20
CA ASP A 143 -30.33 -47.83 -33.22
C ASP A 143 -29.53 -48.36 -34.44
N GLU A 144 -28.39 -49.04 -34.22
CA GLU A 144 -28.34 -50.52 -34.19
C GLU A 144 -26.90 -51.04 -33.99
N GLU A 145 -26.82 -51.93 -33.00
CA GLU A 145 -25.80 -52.92 -32.69
C GLU A 145 -25.53 -53.86 -33.87
N TYR A 146 -24.25 -54.15 -34.17
CA TYR A 146 -23.74 -55.48 -34.54
C TYR A 146 -22.21 -55.53 -34.51
#